data_AF-A0AAD8UW56-F1
#
_entry.id   AF-A0AAD8UW56-F1
#
_cell.length_a   1.000
_cell.length_b   1.000
_cell.length_c   1.000
_cell.angle_alpha   90.00
_cell.angle_beta   90.00
_cell.angle_gamma   90.00
#
_symmetry.space_group_name_H-M   'P 1'
#
loop_
_entity.id
_entity.type
_entity.pdbx_description
1 polymer ?
#
loop_
_entity_poly.entity_id
_entity_poly.type
_entity_poly.pdbx_seq_one_letter_code
_entity_poly.pdbx_strand_id
1 'polypeptide(L)'
;MLSDVVEALQRATSSSLEFNVDTDLPKRYTLTDLAQDLPEVEHLPQIPTLSALSLCLRSVDRIDQVSQDHESIAQLSNHALGLLSNSSGSLSNTNPALAEQALDVLRSLVVRFSPSLDDQDLIVIAAYTDRKRTWTTVNAELYAREILKRSLDDVRKQAFITSVVLEGFIRPIFSRTSSSRITSTGRKAHFADDSQDRFTAGSIADTDDAKPWKTTQAHAITVFSWVVEHSNVGHTSDIE
;
A
#
# COMPACT_ATOMS: atom_id res chain seq x y z
N MET A 1 14.98 19.58 -9.65
CA MET A 1 14.85 18.85 -10.93
C MET A 1 13.46 18.23 -11.10
N LEU A 2 12.99 17.44 -10.14
CA LEU A 2 11.67 16.81 -10.15
C LEU A 2 10.55 17.85 -10.27
N SER A 3 10.68 19.00 -9.61
CA SER A 3 9.73 20.13 -9.74
C SER A 3 9.53 20.56 -11.20
N ASP A 4 10.60 20.67 -11.97
CA ASP A 4 10.53 21.09 -13.39
C ASP A 4 9.75 20.06 -14.23
N VAL A 5 9.95 18.77 -13.95
CA VAL A 5 9.23 17.66 -14.61
C VAL A 5 7.75 17.69 -14.25
N VAL A 6 7.44 17.96 -12.97
CA VAL A 6 6.05 18.09 -12.49
C VAL A 6 5.35 19.27 -13.18
N GLU A 7 6.00 20.43 -13.26
CA GLU A 7 5.46 21.59 -13.96
C GLU A 7 5.28 21.32 -15.46
N ALA A 8 6.21 20.61 -16.10
CA ALA A 8 6.09 20.20 -17.49
C ALA A 8 4.89 19.27 -17.74
N LEU A 9 4.69 18.26 -16.89
CA LEU A 9 3.53 17.38 -16.94
C LEU A 9 2.21 18.13 -16.72
N GLN A 10 2.17 19.06 -15.78
CA GLN A 10 0.99 19.88 -15.52
C GLN A 10 0.65 20.80 -16.69
N ARG A 11 1.67 21.42 -17.31
CA ARG A 11 1.49 22.20 -18.53
C ARG A 11 0.95 21.36 -19.67
N ALA A 12 1.52 20.18 -19.92
CA ALA A 12 1.04 19.27 -20.97
C ALA A 12 -0.43 18.89 -20.76
N THR A 13 -0.80 18.55 -19.51
CA THR A 13 -2.17 18.18 -19.14
C THR A 13 -3.16 19.33 -19.30
N SER A 14 -2.73 20.58 -19.04
CA SER A 14 -3.62 21.75 -19.04
C SER A 14 -3.72 22.46 -20.40
N SER A 15 -2.69 22.38 -21.23
CA SER A 15 -2.58 23.16 -22.47
C SER A 15 -2.71 22.33 -23.75
N SER A 16 -3.00 21.03 -23.65
CA SER A 16 -3.00 20.09 -24.79
C SER A 16 -1.66 20.02 -25.54
N LEU A 17 -0.57 20.55 -24.95
CA LEU A 17 0.78 20.32 -25.43
C LEU A 17 1.18 18.86 -25.18
N GLU A 18 1.88 18.25 -26.13
CA GLU A 18 2.46 16.92 -25.94
C GLU A 18 3.66 17.01 -24.98
N PHE A 19 3.66 16.13 -23.97
CA PHE A 19 4.83 15.94 -23.12
C PHE A 19 5.88 15.15 -23.90
N ASN A 20 7.09 15.69 -24.03
CA ASN A 20 8.17 15.05 -24.75
C ASN A 20 9.29 14.63 -23.78
N VAL A 21 9.43 13.31 -23.59
CA VAL A 21 10.43 12.70 -22.70
C VAL A 21 11.86 13.14 -23.05
N ASP A 22 12.16 13.45 -24.30
CA ASP A 22 13.52 13.84 -24.69
C ASP A 22 13.89 15.28 -24.29
N THR A 23 12.91 16.17 -24.20
CA THR A 23 13.11 17.58 -23.88
C THR A 23 12.72 17.93 -22.45
N ASP A 24 11.68 17.27 -21.93
CA ASP A 24 11.06 17.60 -20.65
C ASP A 24 11.63 16.77 -19.49
N LEU A 25 12.31 15.65 -19.77
CA LEU A 25 13.11 14.96 -18.76
C LEU A 25 14.57 15.44 -18.77
N PRO A 26 15.19 15.53 -17.58
CA PRO A 26 16.62 15.73 -17.45
C PRO A 26 17.40 14.68 -18.25
N LYS A 27 18.52 15.09 -18.84
CA LYS A 27 19.35 14.21 -19.68
C LYS A 27 19.98 13.07 -18.89
N ARG A 28 20.48 13.37 -17.70
CA ARG A 28 21.04 12.42 -16.73
C ARG A 28 20.73 12.90 -15.31
N TYR A 29 20.49 11.96 -14.42
CA TYR A 29 20.24 12.20 -13.00
C TYR A 29 20.48 10.93 -12.20
N THR A 30 20.59 11.05 -10.89
CA THR A 30 20.79 9.93 -9.96
C THR A 30 19.51 9.67 -9.14
N LEU A 31 19.45 8.51 -8.48
CA LEU A 31 18.37 8.26 -7.51
C LEU A 31 18.45 9.20 -6.30
N THR A 32 19.65 9.64 -5.95
CA THR A 32 19.88 10.63 -4.89
C THR A 32 19.28 11.98 -5.23
N ASP A 33 19.40 12.44 -6.49
CA ASP A 33 18.76 13.69 -6.92
C ASP A 33 17.24 13.60 -6.78
N LEU A 34 16.64 12.46 -7.18
CA LEU A 34 15.20 12.24 -7.01
C LEU A 34 14.77 12.23 -5.54
N ALA A 35 15.56 11.60 -4.67
CA ALA A 35 15.24 11.50 -3.25
C ALA A 35 15.39 12.85 -2.52
N GLN A 36 16.43 13.63 -2.87
CA GLN A 36 16.67 14.97 -2.32
C GLN A 36 15.62 15.99 -2.77
N ASP A 37 15.05 15.82 -3.96
CA ASP A 37 14.00 16.68 -4.48
C ASP A 37 12.62 16.41 -3.85
N LEU A 38 12.40 15.26 -3.19
CA LEU A 38 11.09 14.91 -2.60
C LEU A 38 10.54 15.95 -1.60
N PRO A 39 11.32 16.48 -0.64
CA PRO A 39 10.84 17.51 0.27
C PRO A 39 10.54 18.83 -0.46
N GLU A 40 11.29 19.12 -1.53
CA GLU A 40 11.07 20.34 -2.32
C GLU A 40 9.72 20.30 -3.03
N VAL A 41 9.27 19.13 -3.49
CA VAL A 41 7.99 18.97 -4.21
C VAL A 41 6.79 18.69 -3.29
N GLU A 42 6.96 18.69 -1.96
CA GLU A 42 5.89 18.39 -1.01
C GLU A 42 4.70 19.37 -1.10
N HIS A 43 4.96 20.61 -1.54
CA HIS A 43 3.94 21.63 -1.75
C HIS A 43 3.16 21.46 -3.07
N LEU A 44 3.62 20.58 -3.97
CA LEU A 44 2.98 20.32 -5.26
C LEU A 44 1.88 19.26 -5.14
N PRO A 45 0.94 19.20 -6.11
CA PRO A 45 -0.04 18.13 -6.17
C PRO A 45 0.60 16.74 -6.21
N GLN A 46 0.15 15.84 -5.33
CA GLN A 46 0.76 14.51 -5.14
C GLN A 46 0.68 13.61 -6.38
N ILE A 47 -0.46 13.60 -7.09
CA ILE A 47 -0.66 12.74 -8.28
C ILE A 47 0.36 13.09 -9.39
N PRO A 48 0.46 14.33 -9.87
CA PRO A 48 1.50 14.74 -10.82
C PRO A 48 2.92 14.46 -10.36
N THR A 49 3.19 14.63 -9.06
CA THR A 49 4.51 14.36 -8.45
C THR A 49 4.88 12.89 -8.56
N LEU A 50 3.96 11.98 -8.21
CA LEU A 50 4.17 10.54 -8.35
C LEU A 50 4.25 10.09 -9.81
N SER A 51 3.46 10.70 -10.71
CA SER A 51 3.57 10.42 -12.14
C SER A 51 4.93 10.85 -12.70
N ALA A 52 5.43 12.02 -12.31
CA ALA A 52 6.77 12.48 -12.66
C ALA A 52 7.84 11.51 -12.14
N LEU A 53 7.73 11.12 -10.87
CA LEU A 53 8.66 10.19 -10.23
C LEU A 53 8.65 8.81 -10.91
N SER A 54 7.48 8.25 -11.20
CA SER A 54 7.36 6.98 -11.94
C SER A 54 7.99 7.09 -13.33
N LEU A 55 7.75 8.20 -14.04
CA LEU A 55 8.31 8.45 -15.36
C LEU A 55 9.85 8.52 -15.34
N CYS A 56 10.42 9.19 -14.33
CA CYS A 56 11.86 9.19 -14.09
C CYS A 56 12.38 7.77 -13.81
N LEU A 57 11.79 7.05 -12.85
CA LEU A 57 12.23 5.70 -12.48
C LEU A 57 12.15 4.68 -13.63
N ARG A 58 11.23 4.88 -14.58
CA ARG A 58 11.11 4.05 -15.79
C ARG A 58 12.15 4.38 -16.86
N SER A 59 12.70 5.59 -16.84
CA SER A 59 13.68 6.09 -17.83
C SER A 59 15.12 5.70 -17.45
N VAL A 60 15.36 4.39 -17.30
CA VAL A 60 16.59 3.83 -16.72
C VAL A 60 17.87 4.26 -17.47
N ASP A 61 17.79 4.47 -18.78
CA ASP A 61 18.94 4.90 -19.60
C ASP A 61 19.48 6.28 -19.21
N ARG A 62 18.70 7.05 -18.44
CA ARG A 62 19.04 8.39 -17.93
C ARG A 62 19.47 8.37 -16.47
N ILE A 63 19.38 7.23 -15.78
CA ILE A 63 19.73 7.10 -14.38
C ILE A 63 21.19 6.67 -14.27
N ASP A 64 22.03 7.55 -13.73
CA ASP A 64 23.40 7.22 -13.36
C ASP A 64 23.38 6.50 -12.01
N GLN A 65 23.63 5.18 -12.03
CA GLN A 65 23.71 4.37 -10.81
C GLN A 65 24.96 4.75 -10.02
N VAL A 66 24.77 5.05 -8.74
CA VAL A 66 25.85 5.38 -7.82
C VAL A 66 25.99 4.26 -6.79
N SER A 67 27.21 3.99 -6.33
CA SER A 67 27.54 2.88 -5.41
C SER A 67 26.77 2.92 -4.06
N GLN A 68 26.04 4.00 -3.76
CA GLN A 68 25.32 4.23 -2.52
C GLN A 68 23.80 4.40 -2.68
N ASP A 69 23.20 3.94 -3.79
CA ASP A 69 21.77 4.15 -4.07
C ASP A 69 20.78 3.53 -3.05
N HIS A 70 21.23 2.64 -2.16
CA HIS A 70 20.39 1.98 -1.16
C HIS A 70 19.56 2.94 -0.27
N GLU A 71 20.15 4.05 0.17
CA GLU A 71 19.45 5.03 1.01
C GLU A 71 18.38 5.77 0.21
N SER A 72 18.72 6.20 -1.00
CA SER A 72 17.80 6.87 -1.93
C SER A 72 16.63 5.95 -2.31
N ILE A 73 16.90 4.67 -2.59
CA ILE A 73 15.87 3.67 -2.88
C ILE A 73 14.92 3.53 -1.69
N ALA A 74 15.45 3.43 -0.46
CA ALA A 74 14.64 3.32 0.75
C ALA A 74 13.80 4.58 1.00
N GLN A 75 14.36 5.78 0.78
CA GLN A 75 13.63 7.04 0.92
C GLN A 75 12.46 7.13 -0.09
N LEU A 76 12.72 6.79 -1.35
CA LEU A 76 11.70 6.79 -2.41
C LEU A 76 10.59 5.75 -2.14
N SER A 77 10.96 4.53 -1.68
CA SER A 77 9.97 3.52 -1.34
C SER A 77 9.13 3.92 -0.12
N ASN A 78 9.77 4.45 0.92
CA ASN A 78 9.08 4.90 2.14
C ASN A 78 8.13 6.05 1.86
N HIS A 79 8.50 6.97 0.95
CA HIS A 79 7.60 8.04 0.53
C HIS A 79 6.33 7.49 -0.12
N ALA A 80 6.48 6.57 -1.09
CA ALA A 80 5.33 5.97 -1.76
C ALA A 80 4.47 5.09 -0.82
N LEU A 81 5.10 4.32 0.08
CA LEU A 81 4.41 3.53 1.12
C LEU A 81 3.69 4.42 2.14
N GLY A 82 4.29 5.56 2.49
CA GLY A 82 3.68 6.57 3.34
C GLY A 82 2.37 7.09 2.75
N LEU A 83 2.29 7.27 1.42
CA LEU A 83 1.06 7.70 0.77
C LEU A 83 -0.03 6.63 0.72
N LEU A 84 0.35 5.34 0.74
CA LEU A 84 -0.60 4.23 0.89
C LEU A 84 -1.12 4.12 2.33
N SER A 85 -0.27 4.40 3.31
CA SER A 85 -0.57 4.23 4.75
C SER A 85 -1.22 5.46 5.40
N ASN A 86 -0.85 6.67 4.98
CA ASN A 86 -1.32 7.96 5.56
C ASN A 86 -2.74 8.35 5.13
N SER A 87 -3.46 7.48 4.42
CA SER A 87 -4.91 7.60 4.26
C SER A 87 -5.60 7.21 5.58
N SER A 88 -5.41 8.08 6.58
CA SER A 88 -5.73 7.92 8.00
C SER A 88 -7.05 7.18 8.25
N GLY A 89 -6.92 6.01 8.89
CA GLY A 89 -7.99 5.30 9.60
C GLY A 89 -9.02 4.56 8.74
N SER A 90 -9.19 4.88 7.46
CA SER A 90 -10.13 4.16 6.59
C SER A 90 -9.76 4.34 5.13
N LEU A 91 -9.23 3.29 4.48
CA LEU A 91 -9.00 3.36 3.03
C LEU A 91 -10.28 3.60 2.21
N SER A 92 -11.47 3.57 2.82
CA SER A 92 -12.67 4.05 2.15
C SER A 92 -12.56 5.51 1.70
N ASN A 93 -11.64 6.29 2.26
CA ASN A 93 -11.33 7.68 1.86
C ASN A 93 -10.03 7.80 1.04
N THR A 94 -9.39 6.69 0.68
CA THR A 94 -8.20 6.74 -0.17
C THR A 94 -8.59 7.14 -1.58
N ASN A 95 -7.92 8.16 -2.12
CA ASN A 95 -8.05 8.50 -3.53
C ASN A 95 -7.45 7.34 -4.37
N PRO A 96 -8.27 6.59 -5.13
CA PRO A 96 -7.79 5.40 -5.83
C PRO A 96 -6.75 5.74 -6.90
N ALA A 97 -6.80 6.95 -7.48
CA ALA A 97 -5.80 7.42 -8.42
C ALA A 97 -4.45 7.70 -7.75
N LEU A 98 -4.47 8.22 -6.51
CA LEU A 98 -3.24 8.43 -5.73
C LEU A 98 -2.59 7.09 -5.39
N ALA A 99 -3.37 6.12 -4.92
CA ALA A 99 -2.89 4.78 -4.60
C ALA A 99 -2.30 4.09 -5.85
N GLU A 100 -2.96 4.22 -7.00
CA GLU A 100 -2.44 3.71 -8.27
C GLU A 100 -1.07 4.30 -8.60
N GLN A 101 -0.89 5.61 -8.50
CA GLN A 101 0.40 6.25 -8.79
C GLN A 101 1.48 5.86 -7.77
N ALA A 102 1.14 5.75 -6.49
CA ALA A 102 2.07 5.33 -5.45
C ALA A 102 2.53 3.88 -5.67
N LEU A 103 1.59 2.98 -6.01
CA LEU A 103 1.91 1.60 -6.39
C LEU A 103 2.73 1.52 -7.68
N ASP A 104 2.54 2.44 -8.63
CA ASP A 104 3.34 2.48 -9.85
C ASP A 104 4.80 2.88 -9.60
N VAL A 105 5.02 3.85 -8.71
CA VAL A 105 6.36 4.21 -8.21
C VAL A 105 7.00 3.01 -7.52
N LEU A 106 6.31 2.38 -6.56
CA LEU A 106 6.81 1.19 -5.85
C LEU A 106 7.10 0.04 -6.80
N ARG A 107 6.23 -0.21 -7.78
CA ARG A 107 6.45 -1.23 -8.81
C ARG A 107 7.73 -0.93 -9.58
N SER A 108 7.91 0.30 -10.03
CA SER A 108 9.12 0.70 -10.76
C SER A 108 10.38 0.50 -9.94
N LEU A 109 10.34 0.83 -8.63
CA LEU A 109 11.42 0.54 -7.69
C LEU A 109 11.68 -0.97 -7.55
N VAL A 110 10.63 -1.77 -7.34
CA VAL A 110 10.74 -3.23 -7.15
C VAL A 110 11.24 -3.96 -8.39
N VAL A 111 10.83 -3.53 -9.59
CA VAL A 111 11.29 -4.14 -10.84
C VAL A 111 12.79 -3.92 -11.06
N ARG A 112 13.32 -2.75 -10.67
CA ARG A 112 14.62 -2.27 -11.16
C ARG A 112 15.70 -2.19 -10.09
N PHE A 113 15.32 -1.90 -8.85
CA PHE A 113 16.24 -1.53 -7.77
C PHE A 113 16.09 -2.40 -6.52
N SER A 114 15.12 -3.31 -6.49
CA SER A 114 14.92 -4.29 -5.42
C SER A 114 14.96 -3.66 -4.01
N PRO A 115 14.04 -2.74 -3.68
CA PRO A 115 13.97 -2.13 -2.36
C PRO A 115 13.71 -3.20 -1.31
N SER A 116 14.22 -2.98 -0.10
CA SER A 116 13.88 -3.79 1.06
C SER A 116 12.49 -3.40 1.54
N LEU A 117 11.48 -4.24 1.27
CA LEU A 117 10.12 -4.10 1.80
C LEU A 117 9.92 -5.01 3.01
N ASP A 118 9.43 -4.43 4.10
CA ASP A 118 9.13 -5.18 5.32
C ASP A 118 7.76 -5.88 5.26
N ASP A 119 7.46 -6.66 6.28
CA ASP A 119 6.23 -7.44 6.34
C ASP A 119 4.96 -6.57 6.47
N GLN A 120 5.05 -5.38 7.07
CA GLN A 120 3.92 -4.45 7.17
C GLN A 120 3.66 -3.76 5.84
N ASP A 121 4.71 -3.37 5.12
CA ASP A 121 4.64 -2.82 3.77
C ASP A 121 3.90 -3.77 2.84
N LEU A 122 4.25 -5.07 2.91
CA LEU A 122 3.62 -6.11 2.11
C LEU A 122 2.14 -6.33 2.49
N ILE A 123 1.77 -6.17 3.76
CA ILE A 123 0.35 -6.18 4.19
C ILE A 123 -0.39 -4.98 3.59
N VAL A 124 0.19 -3.78 3.62
CA VAL A 124 -0.40 -2.57 3.04
C VAL A 124 -0.60 -2.74 1.54
N ILE A 125 0.40 -3.26 0.83
CA ILE A 125 0.30 -3.54 -0.61
C ILE A 125 -0.77 -4.60 -0.89
N ALA A 126 -0.87 -5.65 -0.07
CA ALA A 126 -1.89 -6.69 -0.21
C ALA A 126 -3.33 -6.17 -0.05
N ALA A 127 -3.54 -5.02 0.59
CA ALA A 127 -4.86 -4.40 0.68
C ALA A 127 -5.40 -3.86 -0.66
N TYR A 128 -4.54 -3.72 -1.67
CA TYR A 128 -4.88 -3.22 -2.99
C TYR A 128 -5.00 -4.32 -4.06
N THR A 129 -5.03 -5.61 -3.69
CA THR A 129 -5.10 -6.72 -4.65
C THR A 129 -6.52 -7.11 -5.09
N ASP A 130 -7.53 -6.33 -4.68
CA ASP A 130 -8.95 -6.59 -5.01
C ASP A 130 -9.61 -5.37 -5.66
N ARG A 131 -9.78 -5.43 -6.99
CA ARG A 131 -10.50 -4.41 -7.76
C ARG A 131 -11.97 -4.21 -7.38
N LYS A 132 -12.59 -5.11 -6.61
CA LYS A 132 -13.98 -4.93 -6.17
C LYS A 132 -14.10 -3.84 -5.11
N ARG A 133 -12.97 -3.34 -4.60
CA ARG A 133 -12.91 -2.30 -3.57
C ARG A 133 -12.90 -0.92 -4.18
N THR A 134 -13.56 0.02 -3.51
CA THR A 134 -13.69 1.41 -3.96
C THR A 134 -12.37 2.18 -3.98
N TRP A 135 -11.36 1.70 -3.25
CA TRP A 135 -10.02 2.29 -3.16
C TRP A 135 -9.00 1.68 -4.11
N THR A 136 -9.40 0.71 -4.94
CA THR A 136 -8.49 -0.04 -5.82
C THR A 136 -8.94 0.10 -7.27
N THR A 137 -8.05 0.58 -8.14
CA THR A 137 -8.25 0.57 -9.60
C THR A 137 -7.72 -0.73 -10.22
N VAL A 138 -8.01 -0.94 -11.51
CA VAL A 138 -7.48 -2.10 -12.26
C VAL A 138 -5.95 -2.09 -12.30
N ASN A 139 -5.34 -0.92 -12.51
CA ASN A 139 -3.88 -0.78 -12.52
C ASN A 139 -3.30 -0.95 -11.12
N ALA A 140 -3.94 -0.40 -10.08
CA ALA A 140 -3.51 -0.59 -8.69
C ALA A 140 -3.46 -2.07 -8.31
N GLU A 141 -4.50 -2.85 -8.64
CA GLU A 141 -4.51 -4.30 -8.44
C GLU A 141 -3.34 -4.97 -9.13
N LEU A 142 -3.12 -4.66 -10.41
CA LEU A 142 -2.05 -5.24 -11.20
C LEU A 142 -0.68 -4.94 -10.60
N TYR A 143 -0.43 -3.68 -10.21
CA TYR A 143 0.83 -3.25 -9.63
C TYR A 143 1.08 -3.90 -8.27
N ALA A 144 0.07 -3.95 -7.39
CA ALA A 144 0.17 -4.60 -6.09
C ALA A 144 0.49 -6.10 -6.22
N ARG A 145 -0.22 -6.82 -7.11
CA ARG A 145 0.06 -8.25 -7.38
C ARG A 145 1.48 -8.47 -7.90
N GLU A 146 1.96 -7.60 -8.80
CA GLU A 146 3.31 -7.71 -9.35
C GLU A 146 4.40 -7.44 -8.29
N ILE A 147 4.19 -6.46 -7.41
CA ILE A 147 5.11 -6.17 -6.30
C ILE A 147 5.19 -7.36 -5.35
N LEU A 148 4.05 -7.90 -4.90
CA LEU A 148 4.02 -9.05 -3.98
C LEU A 148 4.69 -10.27 -4.59
N LYS A 149 4.43 -10.55 -5.88
CA LYS A 149 5.05 -11.68 -6.60
C LYS A 149 6.57 -11.56 -6.68
N ARG A 150 7.12 -10.36 -6.83
CA ARG A 150 8.57 -10.15 -6.88
C ARG A 150 9.22 -10.12 -5.50
N SER A 151 8.50 -9.65 -4.49
CA SER A 151 9.04 -9.44 -3.13
C SER A 151 8.99 -10.71 -2.27
N LEU A 152 8.11 -11.66 -2.62
CA LEU A 152 7.92 -12.92 -1.93
C LEU A 152 8.31 -14.08 -2.85
N ASP A 153 9.44 -14.72 -2.58
CA ASP A 153 9.74 -16.05 -3.14
C ASP A 153 8.79 -17.11 -2.55
N ASP A 154 8.73 -18.31 -3.16
CA ASP A 154 7.75 -19.33 -2.76
C ASP A 154 7.89 -19.77 -1.28
N VAL A 155 9.11 -19.76 -0.73
CA VAL A 155 9.38 -20.17 0.65
C VAL A 155 8.95 -19.07 1.63
N ARG A 156 9.40 -17.83 1.39
CA ARG A 156 9.03 -16.64 2.16
C ARG A 156 7.53 -16.37 2.08
N LYS A 157 6.90 -16.64 0.94
CA LYS A 157 5.46 -16.46 0.73
C LYS A 157 4.63 -17.31 1.71
N GLN A 158 4.99 -18.58 1.92
CA GLN A 158 4.26 -19.44 2.87
C GLN A 158 4.45 -18.98 4.32
N ALA A 159 5.67 -18.59 4.70
CA ALA A 159 5.95 -18.03 6.03
C ALA A 159 5.21 -16.70 6.24
N PHE A 160 5.19 -15.84 5.23
CA PHE A 160 4.45 -14.58 5.23
C PHE A 160 2.94 -14.82 5.40
N ILE A 161 2.36 -15.72 4.61
CA ILE A 161 0.93 -16.07 4.72
C ILE A 161 0.59 -16.56 6.14
N THR A 162 1.36 -17.52 6.66
CA THR A 162 1.03 -18.20 7.92
C THR A 162 1.35 -17.35 9.15
N SER A 163 2.61 -16.96 9.30
CA SER A 163 3.12 -16.32 10.52
C SER A 163 2.79 -14.83 10.55
N VAL A 164 2.97 -14.13 9.42
CA VAL A 164 2.79 -12.68 9.38
C VAL A 164 1.31 -12.33 9.23
N VAL A 165 0.65 -12.87 8.21
CA VAL A 165 -0.71 -12.45 7.89
C VAL A 165 -1.74 -13.16 8.77
N LEU A 166 -1.79 -14.50 8.77
CA LEU A 166 -2.83 -15.22 9.52
C LEU A 166 -2.66 -15.09 11.04
N GLU A 167 -1.46 -15.34 11.55
CA GLU A 167 -1.18 -15.28 12.99
C GLU A 167 -0.96 -13.85 13.51
N GLY A 168 -0.17 -13.04 12.80
CA GLY A 168 0.22 -11.71 13.25
C GLY A 168 -0.82 -10.62 12.97
N PHE A 169 -1.53 -10.69 11.84
CA PHE A 169 -2.44 -9.64 11.40
C PHE A 169 -3.92 -10.00 11.55
N ILE A 170 -4.35 -11.15 11.05
CA ILE A 170 -5.77 -11.55 11.00
C ILE A 170 -6.25 -12.07 12.35
N ARG A 171 -5.53 -12.99 12.99
CA ARG A 171 -5.94 -13.61 14.27
C ARG A 171 -6.20 -12.57 15.37
N PRO A 172 -5.39 -11.52 15.59
CA PRO A 172 -5.66 -10.51 16.61
C PRO A 172 -6.98 -9.74 16.39
N ILE A 173 -7.34 -9.47 15.13
CA ILE A 173 -8.59 -8.78 14.77
C ILE A 173 -9.80 -9.59 15.26
N PHE A 174 -9.77 -10.92 15.08
CA PHE A 174 -10.85 -11.82 15.53
C PHE A 174 -10.75 -12.24 17.00
N SER A 175 -9.56 -12.18 17.60
CA SER A 175 -9.37 -12.56 19.00
C SER A 175 -9.80 -11.46 19.96
N ARG A 176 -9.62 -10.18 19.58
CA ARG A 176 -10.01 -9.01 20.38
C ARG A 176 -11.52 -8.76 20.41
N THR A 177 -12.31 -9.43 19.56
CA THR A 177 -13.78 -9.32 19.53
C THR A 177 -14.50 -10.13 20.62
N SER A 178 -13.90 -10.28 21.80
CA SER A 178 -14.55 -10.92 22.96
C SER A 178 -15.70 -10.04 23.45
N SER A 179 -16.91 -10.28 22.95
CA SER A 179 -18.10 -9.57 23.42
C SER A 179 -18.45 -10.04 24.84
N SER A 180 -18.49 -9.14 25.82
CA SER A 180 -19.01 -9.43 27.18
C SER A 180 -20.48 -9.88 27.17
N ARG A 181 -21.17 -9.66 26.05
CA ARG A 181 -22.56 -10.07 25.80
C ARG A 181 -22.66 -11.53 25.35
N ILE A 182 -21.54 -12.23 25.14
CA ILE A 182 -21.52 -13.63 24.70
C ILE A 182 -20.70 -14.43 25.72
N THR A 183 -21.33 -15.42 26.37
CA THR A 183 -20.63 -16.34 27.26
C THR A 183 -19.64 -17.19 26.45
N SER A 184 -18.64 -17.79 27.10
CA SER A 184 -17.69 -18.71 26.45
C SER A 184 -18.34 -19.89 25.71
N THR A 185 -19.65 -20.11 25.88
CA THR A 185 -20.47 -21.11 25.18
C THR A 185 -21.26 -20.55 24.00
N GLY A 186 -21.02 -19.30 23.57
CA GLY A 186 -21.73 -18.67 22.46
C GLY A 186 -23.17 -18.20 22.77
N ARG A 187 -23.58 -18.19 24.06
CA ARG A 187 -24.94 -17.77 24.46
C ARG A 187 -24.94 -16.32 24.90
N LYS A 188 -26.07 -15.62 24.71
CA LYS A 188 -26.24 -14.24 25.21
C LYS A 188 -26.03 -14.23 26.73
N ALA A 189 -25.10 -13.41 27.21
CA ALA A 189 -24.79 -13.27 28.62
C ALA A 189 -25.99 -12.68 29.37
N HIS A 190 -26.37 -13.32 30.47
CA HIS A 190 -27.53 -12.95 31.26
C HIS A 190 -27.29 -11.72 32.17
N PHE A 191 -26.00 -11.39 32.37
CA PHE A 191 -25.50 -10.21 33.09
C PHE A 191 -24.51 -9.50 32.16
N ALA A 192 -25.01 -8.89 31.09
CA ALA A 192 -24.18 -7.93 30.36
C ALA A 192 -24.00 -6.72 31.28
N ASP A 193 -22.75 -6.33 31.55
CA ASP A 193 -22.47 -5.13 32.31
C ASP A 193 -22.84 -3.91 31.45
N ASP A 194 -24.07 -3.40 31.61
CA ASP A 194 -24.60 -2.27 30.86
C ASP A 194 -23.85 -0.95 31.17
N SER A 195 -22.93 -0.92 32.16
CA SER A 195 -22.04 0.22 32.40
C SER A 195 -21.10 0.50 31.23
N GLN A 196 -20.71 -0.52 30.46
CA GLN A 196 -19.87 -0.35 29.27
C GLN A 196 -20.64 0.30 28.12
N ASP A 197 -21.98 0.22 28.12
CA ASP A 197 -22.88 0.73 27.06
C ASP A 197 -23.41 2.16 27.36
N ARG A 198 -22.98 2.80 28.47
CA ARG A 198 -23.35 4.20 28.77
C ARG A 198 -22.39 5.25 28.19
N PHE A 199 -21.23 4.84 27.69
CA PHE A 199 -20.35 5.72 26.91
C PHE A 199 -20.69 5.77 25.41
N THR A 200 -21.74 5.07 24.96
CA THR A 200 -22.10 4.93 23.53
C THR A 200 -23.39 5.64 23.13
N ALA A 201 -24.01 6.43 24.01
CA ALA A 201 -25.20 7.22 23.69
C ALA A 201 -24.97 8.72 23.92
N GLY A 202 -24.19 9.32 23.02
CA GLY A 202 -24.17 10.77 22.82
C GLY A 202 -23.04 11.52 23.51
N SER A 203 -21.83 11.44 22.96
CA SER A 203 -20.92 12.59 22.84
C SER A 203 -19.69 12.17 22.04
N ILE A 204 -19.53 12.77 20.86
CA ILE A 204 -18.30 13.25 20.22
C ILE A 204 -17.02 12.40 20.41
N ALA A 205 -16.47 11.98 19.27
CA ALA A 205 -15.22 11.24 19.02
C ALA A 205 -15.37 9.71 18.93
N ASP A 206 -15.82 9.24 17.76
CA ASP A 206 -15.42 7.93 17.21
C ASP A 206 -13.89 7.87 17.21
N THR A 207 -13.32 7.41 18.31
CA THR A 207 -11.89 7.18 18.42
C THR A 207 -11.65 5.78 17.88
N ASP A 208 -10.72 5.67 16.93
CA ASP A 208 -10.36 4.45 16.17
C ASP A 208 -10.12 3.21 17.06
N ASP A 209 -9.81 3.44 18.35
CA ASP A 209 -9.63 2.43 19.39
C ASP A 209 -10.89 1.66 19.80
N ALA A 210 -12.09 2.24 19.67
CA ALA A 210 -13.31 1.63 20.24
C ALA A 210 -13.87 0.49 19.38
N LYS A 211 -13.64 0.52 18.05
CA LYS A 211 -14.15 -0.47 17.09
C LYS A 211 -13.17 -0.65 15.92
N PRO A 212 -11.94 -1.13 16.18
CA PRO A 212 -10.94 -1.35 15.13
C PRO A 212 -11.47 -2.29 14.04
N TRP A 213 -12.38 -3.20 14.39
CA TRP A 213 -13.03 -4.08 13.43
C TRP A 213 -13.86 -3.34 12.35
N LYS A 214 -14.34 -2.11 12.52
CA LYS A 214 -15.09 -1.43 11.44
C LYS A 214 -14.18 -0.81 10.38
N THR A 215 -13.03 -0.30 10.78
CA THR A 215 -12.06 0.40 9.94
C THR A 215 -10.96 -0.53 9.42
N THR A 216 -10.46 -1.44 10.27
CA THR A 216 -9.47 -2.47 9.90
C THR A 216 -10.05 -3.61 9.05
N GLN A 217 -11.36 -3.90 9.12
CA GLN A 217 -11.97 -5.02 8.37
C GLN A 217 -11.85 -4.87 6.84
N ALA A 218 -11.91 -3.66 6.31
CA ALA A 218 -11.84 -3.43 4.87
C ALA A 218 -10.54 -3.99 4.26
N HIS A 219 -9.42 -3.76 4.94
CA HIS A 219 -8.08 -4.26 4.58
C HIS A 219 -7.92 -5.72 4.90
N ALA A 220 -8.33 -6.09 6.12
CA ALA A 220 -8.23 -7.47 6.57
C ALA A 220 -8.96 -8.43 5.63
N ILE A 221 -10.13 -8.07 5.10
CA ILE A 221 -10.86 -8.93 4.16
C ILE A 221 -10.13 -9.04 2.82
N THR A 222 -9.61 -7.95 2.27
CA THR A 222 -8.87 -7.98 1.00
C THR A 222 -7.56 -8.76 1.13
N VAL A 223 -6.78 -8.47 2.17
CA VAL A 223 -5.54 -9.18 2.51
C VAL A 223 -5.83 -10.67 2.75
N PHE A 224 -6.89 -11.00 3.48
CA PHE A 224 -7.30 -12.39 3.70
C PHE A 224 -7.75 -13.07 2.40
N SER A 225 -8.48 -12.38 1.52
CA SER A 225 -8.86 -12.92 0.22
C SER A 225 -7.63 -13.24 -0.63
N TRP A 226 -6.63 -12.36 -0.62
CA TRP A 226 -5.36 -12.61 -1.29
C TRP A 226 -4.66 -13.83 -0.70
N VAL A 227 -4.58 -13.94 0.63
CA VAL A 227 -4.01 -15.11 1.31
C VAL A 227 -4.69 -16.40 0.87
N VAL A 228 -6.02 -16.45 0.86
CA VAL A 228 -6.79 -17.66 0.49
C VAL A 228 -6.52 -18.06 -0.97
N GLU A 229 -6.42 -17.09 -1.88
CA GLU A 229 -6.07 -17.34 -3.29
C GLU A 229 -4.65 -17.94 -3.41
N HIS A 230 -3.75 -17.59 -2.49
CA HIS A 230 -2.32 -17.90 -2.57
C HIS A 230 -1.85 -19.00 -1.61
N SER A 231 -2.72 -19.48 -0.72
CA SER A 231 -2.44 -20.53 0.28
C SER A 231 -2.56 -21.95 -0.28
N ASN A 232 -3.02 -22.12 -1.52
CA ASN A 232 -3.14 -23.45 -2.11
C ASN A 232 -1.82 -23.91 -2.76
N VAL A 233 -0.92 -24.45 -1.93
CA VAL A 233 0.12 -25.39 -2.37
C VAL A 233 -0.10 -26.69 -1.59
N GLY A 234 -1.21 -27.36 -1.90
CA GLY A 234 -1.57 -28.68 -1.37
C GLY A 234 -1.73 -29.67 -2.52
N HIS A 235 -0.70 -30.48 -2.72
CA HIS A 235 -0.60 -31.70 -3.53
C HIS A 235 -1.94 -32.42 -3.80
N THR A 236 -2.36 -32.47 -5.08
CA THR A 236 -3.16 -33.58 -5.61
C THR A 236 -2.53 -34.05 -6.92
N SER A 237 -1.32 -34.57 -6.80
CA SER A 237 -0.79 -35.52 -7.77
C SER A 237 -0.66 -36.84 -7.01
N ASP A 238 -1.09 -37.90 -7.66
CA ASP A 238 -0.95 -39.31 -7.27
C ASP A 238 -2.05 -39.86 -6.35
N ILE A 239 -3.17 -40.22 -6.98
CA ILE A 239 -3.87 -41.47 -6.66
C ILE A 239 -3.89 -42.28 -7.97
N GLU A 240 -3.07 -43.35 -7.98
CA GLU A 240 -3.14 -44.49 -8.92
C GLU A 240 -4.52 -45.16 -8.92
#